data_AF-V2X0F5-F1
#
_entry.id   AF-V2X0F5-F1
#
_cell.length_a   1.000
_cell.length_b   1.000
_cell.length_c   1.000
_cell.angle_alpha   90.00
_cell.angle_beta   90.00
_cell.angle_gamma   90.00
#
_symmetry.space_group_name_H-M   'P 1'
#
loop_
_entity.id
_entity.type
_entity.pdbx_description
1 polymer ?
#
loop_
_entity_poly.entity_id
_entity_poly.type
_entity_poly.pdbx_seq_one_letter_code
_entity_poly.pdbx_strand_id
1 'polypeptide(L)'
;MPVIPNLNPQLFLFALLSILAALRFTQIHEAFGTYFLSTLELPRSATLSGSLRGWHTRALSNPYPHPNDFTLSRNDIDIFSTRSSMVDSNGFTLAVFRDNESRKVVIDALGRVLVMSDKDYNLLVSLARDIAQNDDIPHETFWNIDHGGRSCLPGDTWYVKGSAGPRTYKVSGFSSTERKLEKHIRGFAEIPEVLHDFMNLTREALEGYYESEDWFANRHSKPASIRNVWSVFDPDGAPAWIDR
;
A
#
# COMPACT_ATOMS: atom_id res chain seq x y z
N MET A 1 -56.99 -34.22 34.74
CA MET A 1 -55.62 -34.74 34.96
C MET A 1 -54.80 -34.42 33.72
N PRO A 2 -53.71 -33.64 33.79
CA PRO A 2 -52.90 -33.34 32.62
C PRO A 2 -52.06 -34.56 32.24
N VAL A 3 -52.15 -34.97 30.98
CA VAL A 3 -51.34 -36.04 30.38
C VAL A 3 -50.00 -35.43 30.01
N ILE A 4 -48.93 -35.85 30.68
CA ILE A 4 -47.57 -35.45 30.33
C ILE A 4 -47.14 -36.33 29.15
N PRO A 5 -46.82 -35.76 27.97
CA PRO A 5 -46.35 -36.55 26.85
C PRO A 5 -44.96 -37.12 27.13
N ASN A 6 -44.80 -38.42 26.89
CA ASN A 6 -43.51 -39.11 26.95
C ASN A 6 -42.58 -38.51 25.88
N LEU A 7 -41.64 -37.67 26.30
CA LEU A 7 -40.56 -37.20 25.45
C LEU A 7 -39.67 -38.38 25.08
N ASN A 8 -39.52 -38.62 23.78
CA ASN A 8 -38.68 -39.68 23.24
C ASN A 8 -37.20 -39.41 23.64
N PRO A 9 -36.59 -40.27 24.46
CA PRO A 9 -35.23 -40.07 24.96
C PRO A 9 -34.18 -40.01 23.84
N GLN A 10 -34.47 -40.57 22.66
CA GLN A 10 -33.57 -40.49 21.51
C GLN A 10 -33.48 -39.06 20.94
N LEU A 11 -34.60 -38.32 20.88
CA LEU A 11 -34.60 -36.93 20.40
C LEU A 11 -33.81 -36.00 21.33
N PHE A 12 -33.84 -36.27 22.64
CA PHE A 12 -33.06 -35.52 23.61
C PHE A 12 -31.55 -35.74 23.44
N LEU A 13 -31.14 -36.98 23.13
CA LEU A 13 -29.74 -37.33 22.92
C LEU A 13 -29.17 -36.66 21.65
N PHE A 14 -29.94 -36.62 20.56
CA PHE A 14 -29.52 -35.97 19.31
C PHE A 14 -29.39 -34.44 19.46
N ALA A 15 -30.30 -33.81 20.20
CA ALA A 15 -30.20 -32.38 20.49
C ALA A 15 -28.95 -32.04 21.32
N LEU A 16 -28.64 -32.86 22.33
CA LEU A 16 -27.46 -32.68 23.17
C LEU A 16 -26.14 -32.85 22.39
N LEU A 17 -26.06 -33.86 21.52
CA LEU A 17 -24.89 -34.10 20.67
C LEU A 17 -24.68 -32.97 19.64
N SER A 18 -25.76 -32.41 19.09
CA SER A 18 -25.69 -31.28 18.15
C SER A 18 -25.19 -30.00 18.83
N ILE A 19 -25.63 -29.74 20.06
CA ILE A 19 -25.17 -28.61 20.87
C ILE A 19 -23.68 -28.77 21.22
N LEU A 20 -23.25 -29.97 21.62
CA LEU A 20 -21.83 -30.26 21.91
C LEU A 20 -20.95 -30.16 20.66
N ALA A 21 -21.42 -30.60 19.49
CA ALA A 21 -20.71 -30.45 18.22
C ALA A 21 -20.57 -28.97 17.82
N ALA A 22 -21.64 -28.18 17.96
CA ALA A 22 -21.60 -26.74 17.70
C ALA A 22 -20.64 -26.00 18.65
N LEU A 23 -20.66 -26.35 19.95
CA LEU A 23 -19.75 -25.79 20.96
C LEU A 23 -18.28 -26.16 20.70
N ARG A 24 -18.00 -27.38 20.23
CA ARG A 24 -16.64 -27.78 19.82
C ARG A 24 -16.20 -27.05 18.55
N PHE A 25 -17.10 -26.83 17.59
CA PHE A 25 -16.79 -26.16 16.33
C PHE A 25 -16.46 -24.68 16.53
N THR A 26 -17.18 -23.97 17.41
CA THR A 26 -16.88 -22.56 17.74
C THR A 26 -15.57 -22.42 18.51
N GLN A 27 -15.31 -23.30 19.47
CA GLN A 27 -14.07 -23.26 20.27
C GLN A 27 -12.81 -23.54 19.43
N ILE A 28 -12.92 -24.42 18.43
CA ILE A 28 -11.84 -24.70 17.48
C ILE A 28 -11.62 -23.51 16.54
N HIS A 29 -12.68 -22.84 16.08
CA HIS A 29 -12.55 -21.69 15.19
C HIS A 29 -11.94 -20.46 15.90
N GLU A 30 -12.25 -20.26 17.18
CA GLU A 30 -11.60 -19.23 18.00
C GLU A 30 -10.14 -19.56 18.31
N ALA A 31 -9.83 -20.84 18.60
CA ALA A 31 -8.46 -21.28 18.83
C ALA A 31 -7.60 -21.18 17.56
N PHE A 32 -8.08 -21.62 16.39
CA PHE A 32 -7.31 -21.47 15.15
C PHE A 32 -7.12 -20.00 14.74
N GLY A 33 -8.05 -19.11 15.10
CA GLY A 33 -7.89 -17.66 14.90
C GLY A 33 -6.84 -17.01 15.81
N THR A 34 -6.60 -17.56 17.00
CA THR A 34 -5.65 -16.99 17.99
C THR A 34 -4.25 -17.60 17.92
N TYR A 35 -4.09 -18.84 17.44
CA TYR A 35 -2.79 -19.54 17.49
C TYR A 35 -1.99 -19.53 16.19
N PHE A 36 -2.48 -18.99 15.07
CA PHE A 36 -1.74 -19.01 13.79
C PHE A 36 -1.27 -17.66 13.25
N LEU A 37 -1.49 -16.56 13.97
CA LEU A 37 -0.86 -15.28 13.68
C LEU A 37 0.09 -14.94 14.82
N SER A 38 1.08 -15.79 15.03
CA SER A 38 2.35 -15.28 15.52
C SER A 38 2.75 -14.20 14.53
N THR A 39 2.67 -12.96 15.01
CA THR A 39 3.31 -11.78 14.46
C THR A 39 4.64 -12.19 13.84
N LEU A 40 4.65 -12.39 12.52
CA LEU A 40 5.85 -12.33 11.71
C LEU A 40 6.23 -10.84 11.63
N GLU A 41 6.43 -10.24 12.80
CA GLU A 41 7.10 -8.95 12.98
C GLU A 41 8.54 -9.24 12.63
N LEU A 42 8.91 -8.93 11.39
CA LEU A 42 10.31 -8.92 11.01
C LEU A 42 10.99 -7.85 11.88
N PRO A 43 11.88 -8.21 12.85
CA PRO A 43 12.58 -7.21 13.67
C PRO A 43 13.44 -6.25 12.83
N ARG A 44 13.62 -6.56 11.55
CA ARG A 44 14.27 -5.73 10.54
C ARG A 44 13.49 -4.45 10.20
N SER A 45 12.15 -4.46 10.23
CA SER A 45 11.33 -3.36 9.68
C SER A 45 11.51 -2.05 10.44
N ALA A 46 11.37 -2.08 11.78
CA ALA A 46 11.42 -0.87 12.60
C ALA A 46 12.78 -0.14 12.52
N THR A 47 13.90 -0.88 12.53
CA THR A 47 15.24 -0.29 12.42
C THR A 47 15.51 0.26 11.00
N LEU A 48 15.05 -0.43 9.96
CA LEU A 48 15.16 0.03 8.57
C LEU A 48 14.34 1.32 8.36
N SER A 49 13.08 1.31 8.80
CA SER A 49 12.15 2.45 8.71
C SER A 49 12.71 3.68 9.41
N GLY A 50 13.25 3.54 10.62
CA GLY A 50 13.88 4.64 11.35
C GLY A 50 15.07 5.28 10.62
N SER A 51 15.89 4.47 9.94
CA SER A 51 17.04 4.98 9.18
C SER A 51 16.69 5.64 7.85
N LEU A 52 15.54 5.28 7.27
CA LEU A 52 15.04 5.81 6.01
C LEU A 52 14.29 7.13 6.17
N ARG A 53 13.72 7.40 7.34
CA ARG A 53 12.98 8.66 7.58
C ARG A 53 13.77 9.90 7.16
N GLY A 54 13.07 10.84 6.54
CA GLY A 54 13.64 12.08 5.99
C GLY A 54 14.51 11.85 4.75
N TRP A 55 14.34 10.74 4.03
CA TRP A 55 15.05 10.48 2.77
C TRP A 55 14.69 11.55 1.73
N HIS A 56 13.43 12.02 1.74
CA HIS A 56 12.97 13.02 0.78
C HIS A 56 13.67 14.35 1.01
N THR A 57 13.72 14.82 2.26
CA THR A 57 14.46 16.04 2.64
C THR A 57 15.93 15.98 2.21
N ARG A 58 16.58 14.82 2.37
CA ARG A 58 17.96 14.62 1.88
C ARG A 58 18.03 14.69 0.35
N ALA A 59 17.11 14.05 -0.36
CA ALA A 59 17.06 14.06 -1.82
C ALA A 59 16.77 15.47 -2.40
N LEU A 60 16.02 16.32 -1.70
CA LEU A 60 15.77 17.71 -2.12
C LEU A 60 17.06 18.53 -2.26
N SER A 61 18.12 18.18 -1.52
CA SER A 61 19.42 18.84 -1.62
C SER A 61 20.24 18.39 -2.84
N ASN A 62 19.72 17.44 -3.63
CA ASN A 62 20.42 16.81 -4.75
C ASN A 62 19.49 16.71 -5.98
N PRO A 63 19.13 17.86 -6.60
CA PRO A 63 18.31 17.86 -7.80
C PRO A 63 19.03 17.16 -8.96
N TYR A 64 18.26 16.50 -9.82
CA TYR A 64 18.78 15.87 -11.01
C TYR A 64 19.27 16.96 -12.01
N PRO A 65 20.50 16.86 -12.56
CA PRO A 65 21.09 17.94 -13.37
C PRO A 65 20.26 18.34 -14.59
N HIS A 66 19.61 17.37 -15.23
CA HIS A 66 18.83 17.55 -16.45
C HIS A 66 17.45 16.87 -16.31
N PRO A 67 16.47 17.50 -15.66
CA PRO A 67 15.22 16.86 -15.24
C PRO A 67 14.33 16.38 -16.41
N ASN A 68 14.71 16.62 -17.66
CA ASN A 68 13.99 16.16 -18.85
C ASN A 68 14.78 15.12 -19.67
N ASP A 69 16.03 14.80 -19.29
CA ASP A 69 16.97 14.05 -20.13
C ASP A 69 17.11 12.58 -19.70
N PHE A 70 16.14 12.04 -18.95
CA PHE A 70 16.11 10.62 -18.63
C PHE A 70 15.19 9.87 -19.58
N THR A 71 15.65 8.72 -20.07
CA THR A 71 14.79 7.76 -20.76
C THR A 71 14.32 6.72 -19.76
N LEU A 72 13.01 6.51 -19.70
CA LEU A 72 12.40 5.58 -18.77
C LEU A 72 11.76 4.42 -19.53
N SER A 73 12.00 3.19 -19.08
CA SER A 73 11.16 2.04 -19.37
C SER A 73 10.35 1.67 -18.14
N ARG A 74 9.18 1.06 -18.35
CA ARG A 74 8.38 0.48 -17.27
C ARG A 74 9.20 -0.48 -16.39
N ASN A 75 10.12 -1.20 -17.01
CA ASN A 75 10.97 -2.18 -16.33
C ASN A 75 12.06 -1.52 -15.46
N ASP A 76 12.36 -0.25 -15.65
CA ASP A 76 13.36 0.48 -14.86
C ASP A 76 12.81 0.97 -13.52
N ILE A 77 11.48 0.98 -13.38
CA ILE A 77 10.79 1.53 -12.23
C ILE A 77 10.63 0.46 -11.15
N ASP A 78 11.24 0.71 -10.00
CA ASP A 78 11.19 -0.19 -8.85
C ASP A 78 9.94 0.04 -8.01
N ILE A 79 9.54 1.32 -7.85
CA ILE A 79 8.36 1.73 -7.09
C ILE A 79 7.64 2.83 -7.87
N PHE A 80 6.33 2.70 -8.01
CA PHE A 80 5.45 3.76 -8.50
C PHE A 80 4.23 3.85 -7.59
N SER A 81 3.81 5.06 -7.23
CA SER A 81 2.60 5.24 -6.43
C SER A 81 1.71 6.36 -6.93
N THR A 82 0.42 6.13 -6.73
CA THR A 82 -0.66 7.02 -7.15
C THR A 82 -1.66 7.17 -6.02
N ARG A 83 -2.42 8.27 -6.08
CA ARG A 83 -3.47 8.60 -5.15
C ARG A 83 -4.72 8.98 -5.92
N SER A 84 -5.81 8.29 -5.63
CA SER A 84 -7.14 8.54 -6.16
C SER A 84 -8.01 9.18 -5.08
N SER A 85 -8.73 10.23 -5.45
CA SER A 85 -9.64 10.97 -4.60
C SER A 85 -10.82 11.47 -5.44
N MET A 86 -11.84 12.04 -4.80
CA MET A 86 -12.96 12.63 -5.52
C MET A 86 -12.56 13.78 -6.45
N VAL A 87 -11.42 14.44 -6.17
CA VAL A 87 -10.97 15.64 -6.88
C VAL A 87 -9.93 15.31 -7.96
N ASP A 88 -9.10 14.31 -7.72
CA ASP A 88 -8.08 13.80 -8.64
C ASP A 88 -8.10 12.27 -8.60
N SER A 89 -8.57 11.64 -9.67
CA SER A 89 -8.73 10.18 -9.73
C SER A 89 -7.42 9.43 -9.91
N ASN A 90 -6.36 10.09 -10.38
CA ASN A 90 -5.06 9.49 -10.72
C ASN A 90 -3.90 10.46 -10.38
N GLY A 91 -3.88 10.96 -9.15
CA GLY A 91 -2.81 11.81 -8.66
C GLY A 91 -1.49 11.06 -8.59
N PHE A 92 -0.46 11.54 -9.29
CA PHE A 92 0.90 11.03 -9.14
C PHE A 92 1.40 11.30 -7.73
N THR A 93 2.09 10.34 -7.11
CA THR A 93 2.70 10.53 -5.79
C THR A 93 4.21 10.33 -5.80
N LEU A 94 4.69 9.22 -6.38
CA LEU A 94 6.10 8.85 -6.35
C LEU A 94 6.46 7.96 -7.54
N ALA A 95 7.67 8.12 -8.07
CA ALA A 95 8.34 7.10 -8.87
C ALA A 95 9.81 6.98 -8.45
N VAL A 96 10.30 5.77 -8.23
CA VAL A 96 11.69 5.46 -7.88
C VAL A 96 12.25 4.48 -8.90
N PHE A 97 13.39 4.82 -9.51
CA PHE A 97 13.97 4.05 -10.60
C PHE A 97 15.50 4.25 -10.70
N ARG A 98 16.12 3.49 -11.59
CA ARG A 98 17.48 3.76 -12.05
C ARG A 98 17.42 4.25 -13.48
N ASP A 99 18.13 5.34 -13.76
CA ASP A 99 18.24 5.80 -15.15
C ASP A 99 19.30 5.00 -15.93
N ASN A 100 19.47 5.36 -17.20
CA ASN A 100 20.46 4.80 -18.12
C ASN A 100 21.92 4.98 -17.66
N GLU A 101 22.21 5.97 -16.83
CA GLU A 101 23.53 6.20 -16.20
C GLU A 101 23.64 5.52 -14.82
N SER A 102 22.68 4.67 -14.47
CA SER A 102 22.60 3.99 -13.17
C SER A 102 22.43 4.92 -11.95
N ARG A 103 22.06 6.19 -12.16
CA ARG A 103 21.70 7.12 -11.07
C ARG A 103 20.42 6.67 -10.40
N LYS A 104 20.32 6.89 -9.09
CA LYS A 104 19.17 6.49 -8.26
C LYS A 104 18.18 7.64 -8.22
N VAL A 105 17.20 7.61 -9.12
CA VAL A 105 16.34 8.76 -9.36
C VAL A 105 15.01 8.57 -8.65
N VAL A 106 14.49 9.67 -8.13
CA VAL A 106 13.14 9.76 -7.61
C VAL A 106 12.42 10.96 -8.22
N ILE A 107 11.17 10.74 -8.61
CA ILE A 107 10.24 11.81 -9.00
C ILE A 107 9.18 11.89 -7.93
N ASP A 108 9.01 13.06 -7.33
CA ASP A 108 8.04 13.30 -6.26
C ASP A 108 6.71 13.88 -6.77
N ALA A 109 5.75 14.10 -5.87
CA ALA A 109 4.40 14.53 -6.23
C ALA A 109 4.35 15.89 -6.95
N LEU A 110 5.36 16.74 -6.75
CA LEU A 110 5.52 18.01 -7.45
C LEU A 110 6.22 17.87 -8.81
N GLY A 111 6.63 16.65 -9.18
CA GLY A 111 7.35 16.37 -10.41
C GLY A 111 8.83 16.75 -10.35
N ARG A 112 9.37 17.04 -9.16
CA ARG A 112 10.81 17.30 -9.00
C ARG A 112 11.56 16.00 -9.24
N VAL A 113 12.57 16.05 -10.10
CA VAL A 113 13.47 14.93 -10.36
C VAL A 113 14.68 15.08 -9.47
N LEU A 114 14.87 14.15 -8.55
CA LEU A 114 15.89 14.20 -7.51
C LEU A 114 16.78 12.95 -7.57
N VAL A 115 18.01 13.06 -7.09
CA VAL A 115 18.94 11.94 -6.98
C VAL A 115 19.06 11.52 -5.52
N MET A 116 18.65 10.28 -5.23
CA MET A 116 18.76 9.67 -3.92
C MET A 116 20.20 9.24 -3.62
N SER A 117 20.57 9.19 -2.33
CA SER A 117 21.79 8.52 -1.90
C SER A 117 21.69 7.02 -2.15
N ASP A 118 22.83 6.34 -2.39
CA ASP A 118 22.86 4.88 -2.55
C ASP A 118 22.25 4.16 -1.34
N LYS A 119 22.51 4.68 -0.14
CA LYS A 119 21.97 4.12 1.11
C LYS A 119 20.44 4.20 1.11
N ASP A 120 19.87 5.37 0.89
CA ASP A 120 18.41 5.56 0.95
C ASP A 120 17.70 4.77 -0.14
N TYR A 121 18.22 4.82 -1.37
CA TYR A 121 17.65 4.06 -2.48
C TYR A 121 17.70 2.55 -2.20
N ASN A 122 18.84 2.01 -1.78
CA ASN A 122 18.99 0.57 -1.57
C ASN A 122 18.10 0.07 -0.43
N LEU A 123 17.98 0.85 0.66
CA LEU A 123 17.11 0.49 1.78
C LEU A 123 15.62 0.54 1.37
N LEU A 124 15.18 1.60 0.69
CA LEU A 124 13.78 1.75 0.27
C LEU A 124 13.38 0.68 -0.74
N VAL A 125 14.21 0.42 -1.75
CA VAL A 125 13.95 -0.61 -2.76
C VAL A 125 14.08 -2.02 -2.18
N SER A 126 14.96 -2.26 -1.21
CA SER A 126 15.02 -3.55 -0.51
C SER A 126 13.76 -3.79 0.30
N LEU A 127 13.27 -2.80 1.04
CA LEU A 127 12.01 -2.88 1.79
C LEU A 127 10.84 -3.20 0.87
N ALA A 128 10.73 -2.48 -0.25
CA ALA A 128 9.70 -2.73 -1.26
C ALA A 128 9.80 -4.16 -1.82
N ARG A 129 11.02 -4.63 -2.14
CA ARG A 129 11.25 -5.99 -2.65
C ARG A 129 10.87 -7.05 -1.61
N ASP A 130 11.23 -6.87 -0.35
CA ASP A 130 10.90 -7.81 0.73
C ASP A 130 9.38 -7.96 0.87
N ILE A 131 8.63 -6.85 0.80
CA ILE A 131 7.16 -6.85 0.75
C ILE A 131 6.66 -7.59 -0.50
N ALA A 132 7.23 -7.29 -1.68
CA ALA A 132 6.84 -7.89 -2.94
C ALA A 132 7.24 -9.36 -3.09
N GLN A 133 8.12 -9.89 -2.25
CA GLN A 133 8.49 -11.31 -2.24
C GLN A 133 7.72 -12.11 -1.18
N ASN A 134 7.06 -11.42 -0.25
CA ASN A 134 6.25 -12.06 0.78
C ASN A 134 4.84 -12.36 0.24
N ASP A 135 4.58 -13.64 -0.05
CA ASP A 135 3.28 -14.12 -0.53
C ASP A 135 2.18 -14.12 0.54
N ASP A 136 2.56 -14.04 1.82
CA ASP A 136 1.61 -13.92 2.92
C ASP A 136 0.97 -12.54 2.96
N ILE A 137 1.61 -11.51 2.38
CA ILE A 137 1.04 -10.16 2.26
C ILE A 137 0.20 -10.09 0.98
N PRO A 138 -1.15 -10.02 1.08
CA PRO A 138 -1.99 -9.96 -0.11
C PRO A 138 -1.71 -8.73 -0.97
N HIS A 139 -1.36 -8.99 -2.23
CA HIS A 139 -1.34 -8.00 -3.30
C HIS A 139 -2.68 -8.05 -4.06
N GLU A 140 -2.94 -7.02 -4.86
CA GLU A 140 -4.18 -6.82 -5.65
C GLU A 140 -5.47 -6.72 -4.81
N THR A 141 -5.34 -6.59 -3.49
CA THR A 141 -6.45 -6.41 -2.56
C THR A 141 -6.48 -4.96 -2.05
N PHE A 142 -7.68 -4.46 -1.77
CA PHE A 142 -7.88 -3.18 -1.08
C PHE A 142 -7.83 -3.37 0.44
N TRP A 143 -6.84 -2.75 1.06
CA TRP A 143 -6.67 -2.61 2.50
C TRP A 143 -7.46 -1.39 2.96
N ASN A 144 -8.68 -1.59 3.46
CA ASN A 144 -9.53 -0.48 3.93
C ASN A 144 -9.27 -0.22 5.41
N ILE A 145 -8.72 0.94 5.75
CA ILE A 145 -8.49 1.33 7.15
C ILE A 145 -9.82 1.72 7.79
N ASP A 146 -10.06 1.24 9.01
CA ASP A 146 -11.25 1.55 9.81
C ASP A 146 -11.17 2.99 10.36
N HIS A 147 -12.02 3.86 9.81
CA HIS A 147 -12.18 5.24 10.29
C HIS A 147 -13.52 5.46 10.99
N GLY A 148 -14.11 4.42 11.59
CA GLY A 148 -15.36 4.54 12.35
C GLY A 148 -16.57 4.87 11.47
N GLY A 149 -16.67 4.25 10.29
CA GLY A 149 -17.79 4.42 9.36
C GLY A 149 -17.70 5.61 8.41
N ARG A 150 -16.56 6.32 8.38
CA ARG A 150 -16.30 7.35 7.36
C ARG A 150 -16.10 6.69 5.99
N SER A 151 -16.84 7.15 4.99
CA SER A 151 -16.74 6.69 3.61
C SER A 151 -16.08 7.73 2.70
N CYS A 152 -15.89 7.40 1.42
CA CYS A 152 -15.33 8.28 0.39
C CYS A 152 -13.91 8.79 0.70
N LEU A 153 -13.13 8.00 1.43
CA LEU A 153 -11.74 8.32 1.72
C LEU A 153 -10.86 8.14 0.47
N PRO A 154 -9.77 8.92 0.32
CA PRO A 154 -8.83 8.73 -0.77
C PRO A 154 -8.22 7.32 -0.78
N GLY A 155 -8.01 6.77 -1.97
CA GLY A 155 -7.30 5.52 -2.19
C GLY A 155 -5.87 5.78 -2.62
N ASP A 156 -4.90 5.10 -2.03
CA ASP A 156 -3.51 5.13 -2.43
C ASP A 156 -3.14 3.76 -3.05
N THR A 157 -2.39 3.76 -4.14
CA THR A 157 -1.94 2.55 -4.84
C THR A 157 -0.44 2.57 -5.02
N TRP A 158 0.23 1.47 -4.68
CA TRP A 158 1.64 1.25 -4.90
C TRP A 158 1.86 0.07 -5.84
N TYR A 159 2.63 0.31 -6.88
CA TYR A 159 3.16 -0.70 -7.79
C TYR A 159 4.62 -0.92 -7.41
N VAL A 160 4.93 -2.15 -7.01
CA VAL A 160 6.29 -2.54 -6.61
C VAL A 160 6.79 -3.61 -7.55
N LYS A 161 7.99 -3.43 -8.08
CA LYS A 161 8.60 -4.40 -8.98
C LYS A 161 8.80 -5.76 -8.28
N GLY A 162 8.10 -6.78 -8.79
CA GLY A 162 8.27 -8.17 -8.38
C GLY A 162 9.01 -9.00 -9.44
N SER A 163 9.36 -10.24 -9.10
CA SER A 163 10.07 -11.17 -10.00
C SER A 163 9.22 -11.68 -11.15
N ALA A 164 7.92 -11.85 -10.93
CA ALA A 164 6.95 -12.34 -11.93
C ALA A 164 6.11 -11.20 -12.57
N GLY A 165 6.43 -9.94 -12.26
CA GLY A 165 5.64 -8.77 -12.62
C GLY A 165 5.47 -7.82 -11.43
N PRO A 166 4.92 -6.61 -11.66
CA PRO A 166 4.68 -5.66 -10.58
C PRO A 166 3.58 -6.17 -9.64
N ARG A 167 3.82 -6.12 -8.34
CA ARG A 167 2.80 -6.34 -7.31
C ARG A 167 2.13 -5.03 -6.97
N THR A 168 0.81 -5.08 -6.80
CA THR A 168 0.01 -3.89 -6.52
C THR A 168 -0.54 -3.95 -5.10
N TYR A 169 -0.36 -2.89 -4.31
CA TYR A 169 -0.92 -2.74 -2.97
C TYR A 169 -1.83 -1.53 -2.97
N LYS A 170 -3.08 -1.69 -2.54
CA LYS A 170 -4.09 -0.61 -2.58
C LYS A 170 -4.60 -0.37 -1.18
N VAL A 171 -4.58 0.86 -0.70
CA VAL A 171 -5.12 1.23 0.62
C VAL A 171 -6.22 2.26 0.42
N SER A 172 -7.33 2.10 1.12
CA SER A 172 -8.34 3.16 1.26
C SER A 172 -8.21 3.83 2.61
N GLY A 173 -8.17 5.16 2.61
CA GLY A 173 -8.06 5.96 3.82
C GLY A 173 -6.73 5.80 4.55
N PHE A 174 -5.60 5.75 3.83
CA PHE A 174 -4.30 5.60 4.46
C PHE A 174 -4.09 6.64 5.58
N SER A 175 -3.70 6.15 6.76
CA SER A 175 -3.37 6.93 7.95
C SER A 175 -1.95 6.61 8.37
N SER A 176 -1.18 7.62 8.79
CA SER A 176 0.18 7.41 9.27
C SER A 176 0.25 6.75 10.64
N THR A 177 -0.87 6.72 11.38
CA THR A 177 -0.95 6.18 12.75
C THR A 177 -1.91 5.01 12.87
N GLU A 178 -3.02 5.03 12.13
CA GLU A 178 -4.03 3.96 12.18
C GLU A 178 -3.67 2.84 11.21
N ARG A 179 -3.77 1.59 11.67
CA ARG A 179 -3.52 0.38 10.87
C ARG A 179 -4.69 -0.58 10.83
N LYS A 180 -5.65 -0.43 11.74
CA LYS A 180 -6.81 -1.31 11.88
C LYS A 180 -7.64 -1.34 10.61
N LEU A 181 -8.03 -2.52 10.17
CA LEU A 181 -8.83 -2.73 8.98
C LEU A 181 -10.32 -2.76 9.30
N GLU A 182 -11.16 -2.26 8.38
CA GLU A 182 -12.62 -2.38 8.47
C GLU A 182 -13.07 -3.85 8.44
N LYS A 183 -12.34 -4.68 7.67
CA LYS A 183 -12.57 -6.12 7.53
C LYS A 183 -11.23 -6.83 7.53
N HIS A 184 -11.22 -8.03 8.12
CA HIS A 184 -10.01 -8.84 8.13
C HIS A 184 -9.68 -9.31 6.71
N ILE A 185 -8.40 -9.28 6.35
CA ILE A 185 -7.92 -9.72 5.03
C ILE A 185 -6.97 -10.87 5.27
N ARG A 186 -7.34 -12.09 4.84
CA ARG A 186 -6.51 -13.31 5.02
C ARG A 186 -5.92 -13.46 6.43
N GLY A 187 -6.73 -13.15 7.46
CA GLY A 187 -6.32 -13.22 8.87
C GLY A 187 -5.77 -11.91 9.45
N PHE A 188 -5.33 -10.96 8.62
CA PHE A 188 -4.87 -9.67 9.11
C PHE A 188 -6.05 -8.82 9.62
N ALA A 189 -6.01 -8.44 10.89
CA ALA A 189 -6.90 -7.43 11.49
C ALA A 189 -6.41 -5.99 11.25
N GLU A 190 -5.11 -5.84 10.94
CA GLU A 190 -4.43 -4.59 10.71
C GLU A 190 -3.53 -4.70 9.48
N ILE A 191 -3.21 -3.58 8.82
CA ILE A 191 -2.16 -3.55 7.80
C ILE A 191 -0.84 -4.07 8.41
N PRO A 192 -0.13 -5.00 7.77
CA PRO A 192 1.18 -5.45 8.24
C PRO A 192 2.13 -4.28 8.47
N GLU A 193 2.86 -4.28 9.58
CA GLU A 193 3.70 -3.14 9.98
C GLU A 193 4.69 -2.76 8.89
N VAL A 194 5.36 -3.75 8.29
CA VAL A 194 6.30 -3.55 7.18
C VAL A 194 5.68 -2.85 5.98
N LEU A 195 4.42 -3.18 5.66
CA LEU A 195 3.68 -2.55 4.56
C LEU A 195 3.30 -1.11 4.93
N HIS A 196 2.85 -0.89 6.17
CA HIS A 196 2.49 0.43 6.68
C HIS A 196 3.70 1.39 6.78
N ASP A 197 4.84 0.90 7.27
CA ASP A 197 6.12 1.60 7.30
C ASP A 197 6.55 2.03 5.89
N PHE A 198 6.53 1.09 4.95
CA PHE A 198 6.84 1.38 3.55
C PHE A 198 5.94 2.48 2.98
N MET A 199 4.62 2.37 3.18
CA MET A 199 3.66 3.37 2.71
C MET A 199 3.93 4.74 3.35
N ASN A 200 4.19 4.79 4.66
CA ASN A 200 4.57 6.02 5.36
C ASN A 200 5.82 6.67 4.74
N LEU A 201 6.88 5.89 4.52
CA LEU A 201 8.12 6.38 3.92
C LEU A 201 7.89 6.95 2.53
N THR A 202 7.09 6.29 1.69
CA THR A 202 6.79 6.80 0.34
C THR A 202 5.97 8.10 0.36
N ARG A 203 5.21 8.37 1.43
CA ARG A 203 4.42 9.61 1.56
C ARG A 203 5.27 10.84 1.87
N GLU A 204 6.54 10.69 2.26
CA GLU A 204 7.47 11.84 2.32
C GLU A 204 7.55 12.56 0.96
N ALA A 205 7.34 11.85 -0.16
CA ALA A 205 7.29 12.45 -1.50
C ALA A 205 6.10 13.40 -1.75
N LEU A 206 5.11 13.43 -0.85
CA LEU A 206 4.01 14.40 -0.88
C LEU A 206 4.33 15.68 -0.12
N GLU A 207 5.47 15.77 0.56
CA GLU A 207 5.83 16.96 1.35
C GLU A 207 5.91 18.21 0.46
N GLY A 208 5.19 19.26 0.89
CA GLY A 208 5.02 20.52 0.15
C GLY A 208 3.98 20.48 -0.97
N TYR A 209 3.45 19.31 -1.35
CA TYR A 209 2.47 19.21 -2.44
C TYR A 209 1.19 19.99 -2.14
N TYR A 210 0.54 19.72 -1.00
CA TYR A 210 -0.72 20.35 -0.62
C TYR A 210 -0.59 21.82 -0.19
N GLU A 211 0.62 22.28 0.08
CA GLU A 211 0.93 23.64 0.51
C GLU A 211 1.35 24.55 -0.65
N SER A 212 1.78 23.96 -1.78
CA SER A 212 2.21 24.71 -2.96
C SER A 212 1.04 25.41 -3.64
N GLU A 213 1.18 26.69 -4.02
CA GLU A 213 0.22 27.35 -4.92
C GLU A 213 0.06 26.58 -6.25
N ASP A 214 1.12 25.84 -6.61
CA ASP A 214 1.20 24.98 -7.77
C ASP A 214 0.24 23.79 -7.75
N TRP A 215 -0.31 23.35 -6.60
CA TRP A 215 -1.18 22.17 -6.58
C TRP A 215 -2.46 22.36 -7.41
N PHE A 216 -3.06 23.56 -7.34
CA PHE A 216 -4.22 23.92 -8.15
C PHE A 216 -3.85 24.08 -9.63
N ALA A 217 -2.70 24.67 -9.94
CA ALA A 217 -2.22 24.84 -11.32
C ALA A 217 -1.84 23.49 -11.97
N ASN A 218 -1.16 22.62 -11.21
CA ASN A 218 -0.74 21.28 -11.60
C ASN A 218 -1.90 20.28 -11.74
N ARG A 219 -3.11 20.66 -11.33
CA ARG A 219 -4.32 19.88 -11.62
C ARG A 219 -4.60 19.82 -13.12
N HIS A 220 -4.23 20.86 -13.85
CA HIS A 220 -4.53 21.01 -15.28
C HIS A 220 -3.33 20.74 -16.18
N SER A 221 -2.10 20.90 -15.68
CA SER A 221 -0.88 20.59 -16.43
C SER A 221 0.11 19.85 -15.53
N LYS A 222 0.27 18.54 -15.76
CA LYS A 222 1.28 17.76 -15.01
C LYS A 222 2.69 18.08 -15.54
N PRO A 223 3.70 18.21 -14.66
CA PRO A 223 5.10 18.29 -15.04
C PRO A 223 5.51 17.22 -16.07
N ALA A 224 6.43 17.56 -16.97
CA ALA A 224 6.89 16.66 -18.04
C ALA A 224 7.45 15.34 -17.47
N SER A 225 8.19 15.41 -16.37
CA SER A 225 8.70 14.25 -15.63
C SER A 225 7.59 13.26 -15.24
N ILE A 226 6.47 13.76 -14.71
CA ILE A 226 5.30 12.94 -14.34
C ILE A 226 4.65 12.33 -15.58
N ARG A 227 4.48 13.09 -16.66
CA ARG A 227 3.92 12.57 -17.93
C ARG A 227 4.76 11.44 -18.51
N ASN A 228 6.09 11.57 -18.45
CA ASN A 228 7.02 10.53 -18.90
C ASN A 228 6.90 9.24 -18.09
N VAL A 229 6.61 9.32 -16.78
CA VAL A 229 6.34 8.13 -15.97
C VAL A 229 5.00 7.49 -16.35
N TRP A 230 3.96 8.30 -16.54
CA TRP A 230 2.64 7.78 -16.91
C TRP A 230 2.64 7.09 -18.27
N SER A 231 3.32 7.64 -19.27
CA SER A 231 3.36 7.05 -20.61
C SER A 231 3.97 5.65 -20.66
N VAL A 232 4.81 5.28 -19.69
CA VAL A 232 5.39 3.93 -19.61
C VAL A 232 4.57 2.98 -18.71
N PHE A 233 3.77 3.51 -17.79
CA PHE A 233 2.90 2.69 -16.94
C PHE A 233 1.55 2.39 -17.59
N ASP A 234 1.04 3.34 -18.36
CA ASP A 234 -0.24 3.32 -19.05
C ASP A 234 -0.09 3.93 -20.45
N PRO A 235 0.56 3.21 -21.39
CA PRO A 235 0.86 3.73 -22.73
C PRO A 235 -0.39 3.99 -23.57
N ASP A 236 -1.49 3.29 -23.27
CA ASP A 236 -2.78 3.41 -23.96
C ASP A 236 -3.74 4.36 -23.23
N GLY A 237 -3.50 4.62 -21.94
CA GLY A 237 -4.34 5.44 -21.06
C GLY A 237 -3.72 6.79 -20.73
N ALA A 238 -3.22 7.49 -21.76
CA ALA A 238 -3.15 8.95 -21.68
C ALA A 238 -4.53 9.43 -21.20
N PRO A 239 -4.65 10.01 -20.00
CA PRO A 239 -5.93 10.47 -19.53
C PRO A 239 -6.47 11.50 -20.53
N ALA A 240 -7.77 11.47 -20.81
CA ALA A 240 -8.44 12.33 -21.80
C ALA A 240 -8.28 13.86 -21.59
N TRP A 241 -7.46 14.29 -20.62
CA TRP A 241 -7.09 15.67 -20.33
C TRP A 241 -5.68 16.07 -20.84
N ILE A 242 -4.92 15.17 -21.49
CA ILE A 242 -3.61 15.52 -22.08
C ILE A 242 -3.74 16.39 -23.35
N ASP A 243 -4.92 16.44 -23.99
CA ASP A 243 -5.17 17.17 -25.25
C ASP A 243 -6.09 18.40 -25.13
N ARG A 244 -6.05 19.17 -24.02
CA ARG A 244 -6.76 20.47 -23.94
C ARG A 244 -5.87 21.61 -23.48
#